data_AF-A0A9Q1R1N8-F1
#
_entry.id   AF-A0A9Q1R1N8-F1
#
_cell.length_a   1.000
_cell.length_b   1.000
_cell.length_c   1.000
_cell.angle_alpha   90.00
_cell.angle_beta   90.00
_cell.angle_gamma   90.00
#
_symmetry.space_group_name_H-M   'P 1'
#
loop_
_entity.id
_entity.type
_entity.pdbx_description
1 polymer ?
#
loop_
_entity_poly.entity_id
_entity_poly.type
_entity_poly.pdbx_seq_one_letter_code
_entity_poly.pdbx_strand_id
1 'polypeptide(L)'
;MQRWSPSLQDQPTYLIGESLVLHESSRTTNLPEWETQDPFYYQWKDFAVDVMGTLVALLFIMLTLGKPVDAIKQGQNKEWVVLEYSVSNPSADDWIGVFSPGNFSASSCFPENPRTFPPFLCTAPIKYQYANYSSPHYKDTGKGSLKLQLINQRSDFSFALFSGGLFSICSQLSHPCQFNAGLCICLAITTMYFTSKISNFPPKLVAVSKIVAFANPNASIPTFSTRKDMTVTWTSGYGINEGGQQERSPAGTLTFDHSSMCGAPARTVGWRDPGFIHTSFLKELWPNTLYTYKLGHRFLNGTYIWYQMYQFKSSPYPGQKSLQRVVIFGDMGKDEADGSNEYNQFQPGSRNTTNQLINDLKNIDIVFHIGDICYANGYISQWDQFTSQIEPIASTVPYMLASGNHERDWPGTGHFMGIWIQVENVEF
;
A
#
# COMPACT_ATOMS: atom_id res chain seq x y z
N MET A 1 -42.40 -32.75 29.77
CA MET A 1 -43.62 -31.95 29.48
C MET A 1 -43.14 -30.62 28.93
N GLN A 2 -43.46 -30.10 27.75
CA GLN A 2 -44.32 -30.48 26.63
C GLN A 2 -43.54 -30.15 25.33
N ARG A 3 -43.80 -30.94 24.28
CA ARG A 3 -43.43 -30.67 22.88
C ARG A 3 -44.15 -29.40 22.38
N TRP A 4 -43.66 -28.81 21.30
CA TRP A 4 -44.44 -28.59 20.07
C TRP A 4 -43.51 -28.20 18.90
N SER A 5 -43.64 -28.97 17.82
CA SER A 5 -43.35 -28.68 16.40
C SER A 5 -44.61 -29.23 15.65
N PRO A 6 -44.90 -28.98 14.35
CA PRO A 6 -44.02 -28.62 13.23
C PRO A 6 -44.63 -27.59 12.22
N SER A 7 -43.91 -27.16 11.17
CA SER A 7 -44.09 -27.52 9.72
C SER A 7 -44.08 -26.22 8.88
N LEU A 8 -43.81 -26.11 7.57
CA LEU A 8 -43.16 -26.87 6.48
C LEU A 8 -43.09 -25.87 5.28
N GLN A 9 -42.07 -26.00 4.40
CA GLN A 9 -42.08 -25.64 2.95
C GLN A 9 -42.20 -24.14 2.56
N ASP A 10 -41.56 -23.55 1.54
CA ASP A 10 -40.93 -24.01 0.28
C ASP A 10 -39.91 -22.95 -0.24
N GLN A 11 -38.98 -23.38 -1.10
CA GLN A 11 -38.12 -22.56 -1.99
C GLN A 11 -38.79 -22.45 -3.41
N PRO A 12 -38.12 -21.92 -4.45
CA PRO A 12 -37.98 -20.51 -4.85
C PRO A 12 -38.72 -20.20 -6.17
N THR A 13 -38.95 -18.92 -6.50
CA THR A 13 -39.44 -18.52 -7.83
C THR A 13 -38.55 -17.45 -8.47
N TYR A 14 -37.95 -17.83 -9.59
CA TYR A 14 -37.45 -16.96 -10.64
C TYR A 14 -38.62 -16.21 -11.30
N LEU A 15 -38.43 -14.93 -11.62
CA LEU A 15 -39.22 -14.24 -12.63
C LEU A 15 -38.30 -13.55 -13.62
N ILE A 16 -38.37 -14.07 -14.84
CA ILE A 16 -37.95 -13.48 -16.11
C ILE A 16 -39.13 -12.61 -16.58
N GLY A 17 -38.87 -11.43 -17.14
CA GLY A 17 -39.88 -10.60 -17.82
C GLY A 17 -39.34 -9.24 -18.26
N GLU A 18 -38.86 -9.14 -19.51
CA GLU A 18 -39.42 -8.31 -20.60
C GLU A 18 -39.10 -6.80 -20.48
N SER A 19 -38.13 -6.27 -21.24
CA SER A 19 -38.23 -5.83 -22.65
C SER A 19 -39.39 -4.86 -22.92
N LEU A 20 -39.19 -3.56 -22.66
CA LEU A 20 -40.08 -2.52 -23.19
C LEU A 20 -39.40 -1.81 -24.36
N VAL A 21 -39.88 -2.12 -25.57
CA VAL A 21 -39.60 -1.44 -26.83
C VAL A 21 -40.53 -0.22 -26.92
N LEU A 22 -39.98 0.98 -27.10
CA LEU A 22 -40.78 2.15 -27.47
C LEU A 22 -40.62 2.42 -28.96
N HIS A 23 -41.75 2.27 -29.66
CA HIS A 23 -41.92 2.56 -31.07
C HIS A 23 -42.04 4.08 -31.31
N GLU A 24 -41.35 4.52 -32.36
CA GLU A 24 -41.54 5.79 -33.06
C GLU A 24 -43.00 5.96 -33.53
N SER A 25 -43.58 7.13 -33.30
CA SER A 25 -44.76 7.57 -34.06
C SER A 25 -44.48 8.92 -34.70
N SER A 26 -44.32 8.90 -36.02
CA SER A 26 -44.28 10.05 -36.91
C SER A 26 -45.57 10.88 -36.81
N ARG A 27 -45.43 12.18 -36.51
CA ARG A 27 -46.41 13.19 -36.92
C ARG A 27 -45.69 14.35 -37.58
N THR A 28 -45.87 14.40 -38.88
CA THR A 28 -45.65 15.53 -39.77
C THR A 28 -46.52 16.72 -39.36
N THR A 29 -45.90 17.86 -39.08
CA THR A 29 -46.57 19.17 -39.13
C THR A 29 -45.73 20.10 -39.99
N ASN A 30 -46.30 20.44 -41.15
CA ASN A 30 -45.80 21.44 -42.09
C ASN A 30 -45.64 22.80 -41.40
N LEU A 31 -44.48 23.43 -41.58
CA LEU A 31 -44.28 24.87 -41.37
C LEU A 31 -43.84 25.50 -42.70
N PRO A 32 -44.36 26.68 -43.06
CA PRO A 32 -44.09 27.31 -44.35
C PRO A 32 -42.73 27.99 -44.38
N GLU A 33 -42.09 27.95 -45.55
CA GLU A 33 -40.92 28.72 -45.93
C GLU A 33 -41.23 30.23 -45.93
N TRP A 34 -40.35 31.01 -45.31
CA TRP A 34 -40.18 32.44 -45.59
C TRP A 34 -38.68 32.71 -45.67
N GLU A 35 -38.22 32.96 -46.89
CA GLU A 35 -36.92 33.55 -47.18
C GLU A 35 -36.89 34.99 -46.69
N THR A 36 -35.99 35.31 -45.77
CA THR A 36 -35.46 36.67 -45.61
C THR A 36 -33.96 36.59 -45.37
N GLN A 37 -33.20 37.02 -46.36
CA GLN A 37 -31.76 37.28 -46.28
C GLN A 37 -31.52 38.49 -45.38
N ASP A 38 -30.89 38.28 -44.21
CA ASP A 38 -30.40 39.36 -43.35
C ASP A 38 -28.86 39.22 -43.16
N PRO A 39 -28.03 40.19 -43.61
CA PRO A 39 -26.58 40.09 -43.58
C PRO A 39 -25.95 40.09 -42.19
N PHE A 40 -26.71 40.30 -41.11
CA PHE A 40 -26.21 40.30 -39.74
C PHE A 40 -26.12 38.92 -39.07
N TYR A 41 -26.63 37.86 -39.72
CA TYR A 41 -26.61 36.49 -39.16
C TYR A 41 -25.26 35.77 -39.27
N TYR A 42 -24.39 36.20 -40.20
CA TYR A 42 -23.09 35.55 -40.44
C TYR A 42 -21.99 36.01 -39.47
N GLN A 43 -22.14 37.15 -38.80
CA GLN A 43 -21.14 37.64 -37.85
C GLN A 43 -21.24 36.98 -36.45
N TRP A 44 -22.39 36.37 -36.14
CA TRP A 44 -22.61 35.63 -34.90
C TRP A 44 -22.35 34.13 -35.02
N LYS A 45 -22.35 33.56 -36.23
CA LYS A 45 -21.94 32.16 -36.44
C LYS A 45 -20.45 31.98 -36.19
N ASP A 46 -19.61 32.90 -36.65
CA ASP A 46 -18.16 32.79 -36.42
C ASP A 46 -17.80 33.06 -34.95
N PHE A 47 -18.52 33.95 -34.25
CA PHE A 47 -18.33 34.15 -32.81
C PHE A 47 -18.86 32.98 -31.96
N ALA A 48 -19.96 32.33 -32.39
CA ALA A 48 -20.49 31.14 -31.71
C ALA A 48 -19.64 29.88 -31.98
N VAL A 49 -18.99 29.78 -33.13
CA VAL A 49 -18.04 28.69 -33.43
C VAL A 49 -16.74 28.87 -32.64
N ASP A 50 -16.28 30.10 -32.41
CA ASP A 50 -15.11 30.37 -31.56
C ASP A 50 -15.43 30.19 -30.06
N VAL A 51 -16.62 30.61 -29.60
CA VAL A 51 -17.04 30.42 -28.19
C VAL A 51 -17.43 28.96 -27.89
N MET A 52 -17.95 28.19 -28.86
CA MET A 52 -18.21 26.74 -28.70
C MET A 52 -16.94 25.89 -28.92
N GLY A 53 -16.00 26.35 -29.75
CA GLY A 53 -14.68 25.73 -29.89
C GLY A 53 -13.82 25.88 -28.63
N THR A 54 -14.06 26.92 -27.83
CA THR A 54 -13.33 27.20 -26.58
C THR A 54 -14.05 26.67 -25.32
N LEU A 55 -15.32 26.24 -25.40
CA LEU A 55 -16.07 25.69 -24.25
C LEU A 55 -16.23 24.16 -24.23
N VAL A 56 -15.74 23.43 -25.24
CA VAL A 56 -15.73 21.95 -25.24
C VAL A 56 -14.34 21.41 -25.55
N ALA A 57 -13.32 21.95 -24.88
CA ALA A 57 -12.24 21.07 -24.44
C ALA A 57 -12.84 20.17 -23.35
N LEU A 58 -13.52 19.10 -23.76
CA LEU A 58 -13.86 18.00 -22.87
C LEU A 58 -12.58 17.68 -22.08
N LEU A 59 -12.62 17.92 -20.78
CA LEU A 59 -11.55 17.52 -19.86
C LEU A 59 -11.51 15.98 -19.91
N PHE A 60 -10.80 15.43 -20.89
CA PHE A 60 -10.61 14.00 -21.03
C PHE A 60 -9.62 13.57 -19.96
N ILE A 61 -10.15 13.26 -18.79
CA ILE A 61 -9.43 12.55 -17.74
C ILE A 61 -9.83 11.09 -17.85
N MET A 62 -8.86 10.22 -18.12
CA MET A 62 -9.02 8.78 -18.04
C MET A 62 -7.95 8.19 -17.14
N LEU A 63 -8.36 7.29 -16.25
CA LEU A 63 -7.46 6.39 -15.53
C LEU A 63 -8.07 5.00 -15.63
N THR A 64 -7.45 4.15 -16.44
CA THR A 64 -7.94 2.82 -16.77
C THR A 64 -6.89 1.77 -16.46
N LEU A 65 -7.35 0.56 -16.17
CA LEU A 65 -6.49 -0.61 -16.06
C LEU A 65 -6.33 -1.18 -17.47
N GLY A 66 -5.08 -1.30 -17.95
CA GLY A 66 -4.75 -1.70 -19.31
C GLY A 66 -5.11 -3.16 -19.64
N LYS A 67 -5.56 -3.95 -18.66
CA LYS A 67 -6.16 -5.28 -18.86
C LYS A 67 -7.44 -5.38 -18.03
N PRO A 68 -8.48 -6.12 -18.49
CA PRO A 68 -9.56 -6.51 -17.61
C PRO A 68 -8.94 -7.33 -16.48
N VAL A 69 -8.85 -6.73 -15.30
CA VAL A 69 -8.44 -7.43 -14.09
C VAL A 69 -9.65 -8.25 -13.64
N ASP A 70 -9.94 -9.32 -14.38
CA ASP A 70 -10.60 -10.47 -13.78
C ASP A 70 -9.70 -10.87 -12.60
N ALA A 71 -10.29 -10.98 -11.40
CA ALA A 71 -9.61 -11.12 -10.10
C ALA A 71 -8.20 -11.74 -10.19
N ILE A 72 -7.20 -11.09 -9.57
CA ILE A 72 -5.82 -11.59 -9.57
C ILE A 72 -5.83 -13.05 -9.12
N LYS A 73 -5.26 -13.93 -9.96
CA LYS A 73 -5.56 -15.37 -9.97
C LYS A 73 -5.37 -16.03 -8.60
N GLN A 74 -6.19 -17.05 -8.34
CA GLN A 74 -6.13 -17.85 -7.12
C GLN A 74 -4.74 -18.48 -6.95
N GLY A 75 -4.12 -18.26 -5.78
CA GLY A 75 -2.80 -18.80 -5.42
C GLY A 75 -1.62 -17.88 -5.71
N GLN A 76 -1.81 -16.72 -6.34
CA GLN A 76 -0.75 -15.70 -6.48
C GLN A 76 -0.84 -14.65 -5.37
N ASN A 77 0.27 -14.42 -4.68
CA ASN A 77 0.42 -13.38 -3.65
C ASN A 77 1.10 -12.10 -4.20
N LYS A 78 1.50 -12.10 -5.48
CA LYS A 78 2.07 -10.95 -6.18
C LYS A 78 1.55 -10.91 -7.62
N GLU A 79 1.26 -9.73 -8.15
CA GLU A 79 0.79 -9.56 -9.53
C GLU A 79 1.18 -8.21 -10.12
N TRP A 80 1.44 -8.19 -11.42
CA TRP A 80 1.69 -6.98 -12.18
C TRP A 80 0.40 -6.37 -12.71
N VAL A 81 0.17 -5.10 -12.38
CA VAL A 81 -0.93 -4.29 -12.89
C VAL A 81 -0.37 -3.24 -13.85
N VAL A 82 -1.05 -3.04 -14.99
CA VAL A 82 -0.75 -1.97 -15.94
C VAL A 82 -1.82 -0.90 -15.80
N LEU A 83 -1.39 0.32 -15.48
CA LEU A 83 -2.22 1.51 -15.47
C LEU A 83 -1.96 2.28 -16.75
N GLU A 84 -3.04 2.78 -17.34
CA GLU A 84 -3.01 3.71 -18.45
C GLU A 84 -3.81 4.95 -18.03
N TYR A 85 -3.25 6.13 -18.24
CA TYR A 85 -3.88 7.37 -17.84
C TYR A 85 -3.67 8.47 -18.88
N SER A 86 -4.67 9.36 -18.95
CA SER A 86 -4.71 10.51 -19.83
C SER A 86 -5.28 11.70 -19.08
N VAL A 87 -4.64 12.86 -19.16
CA VAL A 87 -5.13 14.15 -18.66
C VAL A 87 -4.98 15.23 -19.71
N SER A 88 -5.88 16.19 -19.73
CA SER A 88 -5.85 17.30 -20.68
C SER A 88 -4.85 18.41 -20.31
N ASN A 89 -4.48 18.52 -19.03
CA ASN A 89 -3.54 19.51 -18.53
C ASN A 89 -2.45 18.83 -17.67
N PRO A 90 -1.51 18.10 -18.29
CA PRO A 90 -0.47 17.40 -17.57
C PRO A 90 0.54 18.34 -16.91
N SER A 91 1.06 17.90 -15.77
CA SER A 91 2.20 18.52 -15.12
C SER A 91 3.29 17.49 -14.83
N ALA A 92 4.54 17.95 -14.78
CA ALA A 92 5.67 17.07 -14.47
C ALA A 92 5.62 16.52 -13.03
N ASP A 93 4.84 17.16 -12.16
CA ASP A 93 4.62 16.78 -10.76
C ASP A 93 3.32 15.97 -10.55
N ASP A 94 2.63 15.57 -11.62
CA ASP A 94 1.51 14.64 -11.51
C ASP A 94 2.01 13.26 -11.07
N TRP A 95 1.23 12.59 -10.23
CA TRP A 95 1.63 11.32 -9.63
C TRP A 95 0.43 10.40 -9.38
N ILE A 96 0.71 9.11 -9.36
CA ILE A 96 -0.26 8.05 -9.14
C ILE A 96 -0.01 7.47 -7.75
N GLY A 97 -1.02 7.47 -6.88
CA GLY A 97 -1.01 6.77 -5.60
C GLY A 97 -1.72 5.42 -5.70
N VAL A 98 -1.18 4.42 -5.01
CA VAL A 98 -1.80 3.10 -4.81
C VAL A 98 -2.41 3.06 -3.42
N PHE A 99 -3.70 2.80 -3.31
CA PHE A 99 -4.41 2.80 -2.03
C PHE A 99 -4.98 1.42 -1.73
N SER A 100 -4.85 0.98 -0.48
CA SER A 100 -5.50 -0.23 0.04
C SER A 100 -5.83 -0.02 1.52
N PRO A 101 -7.12 0.07 1.91
CA PRO A 101 -8.31 -0.24 1.11
C PRO A 101 -8.54 0.69 -0.09
N GLY A 102 -9.26 0.20 -1.10
CA GLY A 102 -9.57 0.94 -2.32
C GLY A 102 -10.51 2.13 -2.09
N ASN A 103 -11.28 2.13 -1.00
CA ASN A 103 -12.07 3.26 -0.54
C ASN A 103 -11.22 4.17 0.38
N PHE A 104 -10.45 5.07 -0.21
CA PHE A 104 -9.52 5.95 0.50
C PHE A 104 -10.04 7.39 0.62
N SER A 105 -9.54 8.12 1.61
CA SER A 105 -9.77 9.56 1.74
C SER A 105 -8.63 10.36 1.12
N ALA A 106 -8.95 11.14 0.09
CA ALA A 106 -8.03 12.08 -0.55
C ALA A 106 -7.93 13.43 0.19
N SER A 107 -8.63 13.58 1.32
CA SER A 107 -8.56 14.79 2.14
C SER A 107 -7.16 15.02 2.68
N SER A 108 -6.78 16.29 2.83
CA SER A 108 -5.50 16.65 3.44
C SER A 108 -5.56 16.50 4.96
N CYS A 109 -4.55 15.86 5.54
CA CYS A 109 -4.37 15.71 6.98
C CYS A 109 -3.05 16.36 7.40
N PHE A 110 -3.10 17.35 8.28
CA PHE A 110 -1.91 18.08 8.72
C PHE A 110 -0.94 17.18 9.49
N PRO A 111 0.38 17.34 9.31
CA PRO A 111 1.36 16.57 10.07
C PRO A 111 1.29 16.90 11.56
N GLU A 112 1.16 15.87 12.39
CA GLU A 112 1.08 16.01 13.85
C GLU A 112 2.46 16.12 14.51
N ASN A 113 3.49 15.56 13.86
CA ASN A 113 4.87 15.57 14.35
C ASN A 113 5.87 15.36 13.19
N PRO A 114 7.19 15.53 13.42
CA PRO A 114 8.21 15.41 12.38
C PRO A 114 8.37 14.01 11.74
N ARG A 115 7.74 12.97 12.29
CA ARG A 115 7.72 11.61 11.71
C ARG A 115 6.58 11.42 10.70
N THR A 116 5.73 12.43 10.51
CA THR A 116 4.69 12.44 9.47
C THR A 116 5.22 13.13 8.23
N PHE A 117 5.32 12.41 7.12
CA PHE A 117 5.93 12.87 5.87
C PHE A 117 4.87 13.08 4.77
N PRO A 118 5.18 13.87 3.73
CA PRO A 118 4.32 13.98 2.55
C PRO A 118 4.31 12.68 1.73
N PRO A 119 3.25 12.40 0.94
CA PRO A 119 2.06 13.24 0.77
C PRO A 119 1.14 13.26 2.00
N PHE A 120 0.61 14.43 2.36
CA PHE A 120 -0.20 14.64 3.57
C PHE A 120 -1.68 14.30 3.36
N LEU A 121 -1.95 13.04 3.05
CA LEU A 121 -3.31 12.52 2.85
C LEU A 121 -3.82 11.83 4.13
N CYS A 122 -5.13 11.90 4.37
CA CYS A 122 -5.75 11.22 5.50
C CYS A 122 -5.76 9.69 5.37
N THR A 123 -5.60 9.18 4.15
CA THR A 123 -5.24 7.78 3.90
C THR A 123 -3.86 7.75 3.25
N ALA A 124 -2.86 7.22 3.95
CA ALA A 124 -1.54 7.03 3.36
C ALA A 124 -1.61 6.03 2.19
N PRO A 125 -1.12 6.38 0.98
CA PRO A 125 -0.95 5.40 -0.08
C PRO A 125 0.04 4.31 0.35
N ILE A 126 -0.17 3.09 -0.14
CA ILE A 126 0.75 1.97 0.01
C ILE A 126 2.10 2.33 -0.62
N LYS A 127 2.04 2.92 -1.81
CA LYS A 127 3.16 3.43 -2.60
C LYS A 127 2.63 4.42 -3.64
N TYR A 128 3.52 5.15 -4.30
CA TYR A 128 3.17 6.13 -5.31
C TYR A 128 4.27 6.27 -6.36
N GLN A 129 3.97 6.82 -7.54
CA GLN A 129 4.98 7.07 -8.57
C GLN A 129 4.57 8.26 -9.44
N TYR A 130 5.54 9.03 -9.94
CA TYR A 130 5.29 10.11 -10.88
C TYR A 130 4.74 9.59 -12.21
N ALA A 131 3.81 10.34 -12.80
CA ALA A 131 3.15 10.02 -14.07
C ALA A 131 4.11 9.98 -15.27
N ASN A 132 5.27 10.62 -15.16
CA ASN A 132 6.30 10.62 -16.20
C ASN A 132 7.34 9.49 -16.07
N TYR A 133 7.29 8.67 -15.01
CA TYR A 133 8.35 7.71 -14.66
C TYR A 133 8.71 6.75 -15.81
N SER A 134 7.70 6.09 -16.41
CA SER A 134 7.89 5.21 -17.57
C SER A 134 7.41 5.82 -18.89
N SER A 135 6.94 7.07 -18.84
CA SER A 135 6.39 7.82 -19.97
C SER A 135 7.01 9.22 -20.01
N PRO A 136 8.26 9.37 -20.52
CA PRO A 136 9.01 10.63 -20.45
C PRO A 136 8.30 11.82 -21.13
N HIS A 137 7.48 11.56 -22.14
CA HIS A 137 6.69 12.55 -22.89
C HIS A 137 5.31 12.85 -22.26
N TYR A 138 5.04 12.37 -21.05
CA TYR A 138 3.76 12.61 -20.36
C TYR A 138 3.43 14.09 -20.25
N LYS A 139 4.43 14.93 -19.92
CA LYS A 139 4.27 16.39 -19.78
C LYS A 139 3.75 17.05 -21.07
N ASP A 140 4.09 16.51 -22.23
CA ASP A 140 3.71 17.08 -23.53
C ASP A 140 2.43 16.45 -24.07
N THR A 141 2.21 15.15 -23.79
CA THR A 141 1.13 14.36 -24.41
C THR A 141 -0.10 14.21 -23.52
N GLY A 142 0.06 14.41 -22.21
CA GLY A 142 -0.97 14.10 -21.22
C GLY A 142 -1.21 12.62 -21.00
N LYS A 143 -0.47 11.73 -21.68
CA LYS A 143 -0.71 10.29 -21.69
C LYS A 143 0.47 9.54 -21.10
N GLY A 144 0.18 8.56 -20.26
CA GLY A 144 1.20 7.74 -19.66
C GLY A 144 0.71 6.36 -19.27
N SER A 145 1.67 5.51 -18.95
CA SER A 145 1.43 4.19 -18.40
C SER A 145 2.37 3.92 -17.23
N LEU A 146 1.94 3.08 -16.29
CA LEU A 146 2.79 2.53 -15.24
C LEU A 146 2.54 1.03 -15.11
N LYS A 147 3.61 0.29 -14.91
CA LYS A 147 3.55 -1.14 -14.58
C LYS A 147 3.96 -1.31 -13.12
N LEU A 148 3.01 -1.67 -12.27
CA LEU A 148 3.20 -1.76 -10.82
C LEU A 148 3.04 -3.20 -10.36
N GLN A 149 3.90 -3.68 -9.48
CA GLN A 149 3.77 -4.99 -8.84
C GLN A 149 3.05 -4.84 -7.50
N LEU A 150 1.87 -5.42 -7.37
CA LEU A 150 1.12 -5.47 -6.11
C LEU A 150 1.47 -6.73 -5.33
N ILE A 151 1.40 -6.65 -4.00
CA ILE A 151 1.43 -7.80 -3.10
C ILE A 151 0.05 -7.98 -2.45
N ASN A 152 -0.32 -9.22 -2.15
CA ASN A 152 -1.56 -9.52 -1.48
C ASN A 152 -1.42 -9.28 0.02
N GLN A 153 -1.87 -8.14 0.48
CA GLN A 153 -1.78 -7.71 1.88
C GLN A 153 -3.18 -7.46 2.47
N ARG A 154 -4.17 -8.28 2.09
CA ARG A 154 -5.60 -8.10 2.42
C ARG A 154 -6.22 -6.90 1.71
N SER A 155 -7.53 -6.73 1.91
CA SER A 155 -8.35 -5.68 1.29
C SER A 155 -8.21 -5.62 -0.24
N ASP A 156 -8.89 -4.65 -0.82
CA ASP A 156 -8.82 -4.31 -2.24
C ASP A 156 -7.88 -3.12 -2.46
N PHE A 157 -7.71 -2.75 -3.73
CA PHE A 157 -6.87 -1.66 -4.18
C PHE A 157 -7.63 -0.69 -5.08
N SER A 158 -7.27 0.58 -5.00
CA SER A 158 -7.59 1.59 -6.02
C SER A 158 -6.34 2.39 -6.36
N PHE A 159 -6.37 3.00 -7.54
CA PHE A 159 -5.30 3.85 -8.03
C PHE A 159 -5.86 5.24 -8.24
N ALA A 160 -5.11 6.26 -7.85
CA ALA A 160 -5.57 7.63 -7.96
C ALA A 160 -4.49 8.52 -8.56
N LEU A 161 -4.88 9.30 -9.56
CA LEU A 161 -4.03 10.28 -10.21
C LEU A 161 -4.22 11.63 -9.51
N PHE A 162 -3.11 12.25 -9.13
CA PHE A 162 -3.07 13.56 -8.48
C PHE A 162 -2.24 14.54 -9.30
N SER A 163 -2.59 15.82 -9.21
CA SER A 163 -1.81 16.95 -9.74
C SER A 163 -1.33 17.86 -8.62
N GLY A 164 -0.23 18.60 -8.84
CA GLY A 164 0.31 19.58 -7.87
C GLY A 164 1.38 19.02 -6.93
N GLY A 165 1.99 17.89 -7.28
CA GLY A 165 3.09 17.30 -6.52
C GLY A 165 2.68 16.63 -5.22
N LEU A 166 3.68 16.23 -4.43
CA LEU A 166 3.51 15.54 -3.15
C LEU A 166 3.38 16.51 -1.96
N PHE A 167 3.83 17.76 -2.12
CA PHE A 167 3.94 18.75 -1.05
C PHE A 167 2.78 19.73 -1.09
N SER A 168 2.13 19.93 0.06
CA SER A 168 1.27 21.08 0.31
C SER A 168 2.06 22.14 1.08
N ILE A 169 2.52 23.21 0.44
CA ILE A 169 3.01 24.38 1.16
C ILE A 169 1.80 25.30 1.34
N CYS A 170 1.15 25.20 2.50
CA CYS A 170 0.09 26.14 2.82
C CYS A 170 0.71 27.54 3.01
N SER A 171 0.49 28.44 2.05
CA SER A 171 0.77 29.87 2.19
C SER A 171 -0.29 30.54 3.10
N GLN A 172 -0.36 30.12 4.36
CA GLN A 172 -1.06 30.86 5.41
C GLN A 172 -0.06 31.32 6.49
N LEU A 173 0.90 32.14 6.09
CA LEU A 173 1.43 33.17 6.97
C LEU A 173 0.39 34.30 7.06
N SER A 174 -0.67 34.07 7.82
CA SER A 174 -1.53 35.15 8.31
C SER A 174 -1.67 35.15 9.83
N HIS A 175 -0.74 34.49 10.54
CA HIS A 175 -0.48 34.73 11.96
C HIS A 175 1.05 34.74 12.18
N PRO A 176 1.61 35.78 12.82
CA PRO A 176 3.05 35.89 13.01
C PRO A 176 3.51 34.77 13.95
N CYS A 177 4.50 34.00 13.51
CA CYS A 177 5.29 33.16 14.39
C CYS A 177 5.91 34.04 15.49
N GLN A 178 5.33 34.05 16.68
CA GLN A 178 6.05 34.41 17.89
C GLN A 178 6.99 33.25 18.22
N PHE A 179 8.15 33.22 17.57
CA PHE A 179 9.31 32.52 18.11
C PHE A 179 10.15 33.53 18.88
N ASN A 180 10.26 33.28 20.19
CA ASN A 180 11.09 34.05 21.09
C ASN A 180 12.56 34.02 20.64
N ALA A 181 13.12 35.22 20.65
CA ALA A 181 14.51 35.65 20.55
C ALA A 181 15.62 34.58 20.52
N GLY A 182 16.44 34.63 19.47
CA GLY A 182 17.81 34.10 19.49
C GLY A 182 18.35 33.74 18.11
N LEU A 183 19.07 34.68 17.48
CA LEU A 183 19.94 34.51 16.30
C LEU A 183 19.26 34.43 14.91
N CYS A 184 18.80 35.58 14.43
CA CYS A 184 18.55 35.80 13.00
C CYS A 184 19.74 36.58 12.41
N ILE A 185 20.65 35.89 11.72
CA ILE A 185 21.67 36.55 10.89
C ILE A 185 21.08 36.68 9.48
N CYS A 186 20.47 37.84 9.21
CA CYS A 186 20.11 38.27 7.86
C CYS A 186 21.38 38.60 7.07
N LEU A 187 21.83 37.70 6.21
CA LEU A 187 22.68 38.05 5.08
C LEU A 187 21.77 38.48 3.92
N ALA A 188 21.52 39.79 3.86
CA ALA A 188 20.93 40.42 2.70
C ALA A 188 21.98 40.45 1.57
N ILE A 189 21.80 39.64 0.53
CA ILE A 189 22.46 39.82 -0.76
C ILE A 189 21.38 40.05 -1.80
N THR A 190 21.38 41.27 -2.32
CA THR A 190 20.65 41.76 -3.48
C THR A 190 21.11 41.08 -4.76
N THR A 191 20.28 40.25 -5.42
CA THR A 191 20.06 40.24 -6.88
C THR A 191 19.01 39.20 -7.33
N MET A 192 18.25 39.60 -8.36
CA MET A 192 17.56 38.77 -9.37
C MET A 192 16.23 38.06 -9.01
N TYR A 193 15.16 38.59 -9.64
CA TYR A 193 14.08 37.85 -10.28
C TYR A 193 13.77 36.43 -9.75
N PHE A 194 12.90 36.33 -8.75
CA PHE A 194 12.07 35.14 -8.57
C PHE A 194 10.63 35.47 -8.93
N THR A 195 10.35 35.47 -10.23
CA THR A 195 9.02 35.18 -10.75
C THR A 195 8.77 33.68 -10.61
N SER A 196 8.35 33.24 -9.44
CA SER A 196 7.52 32.05 -9.29
C SER A 196 6.86 32.09 -7.92
N LYS A 197 5.58 32.48 -7.89
CA LYS A 197 4.70 32.08 -6.80
C LYS A 197 4.70 30.54 -6.81
N ILE A 198 5.49 29.91 -5.96
CA ILE A 198 5.32 28.48 -5.66
C ILE A 198 4.16 28.41 -4.67
N SER A 199 2.94 28.53 -5.19
CA SER A 199 1.72 28.21 -4.48
C SER A 199 1.47 26.71 -4.67
N ASN A 200 2.20 25.86 -3.94
CA ASN A 200 1.93 24.43 -3.93
C ASN A 200 0.72 24.18 -3.04
N PHE A 201 -0.46 24.24 -3.65
CA PHE A 201 -1.72 23.79 -3.07
C PHE A 201 -1.63 22.29 -2.73
N PRO A 202 -2.47 21.77 -1.81
CA PRO A 202 -2.49 20.34 -1.53
C PRO A 202 -2.69 19.50 -2.79
N PRO A 203 -2.15 18.26 -2.82
CA PRO A 203 -2.31 17.36 -3.96
C PRO A 203 -3.79 17.28 -4.36
N LYS A 204 -4.10 17.64 -5.60
CA LYS A 204 -5.46 17.65 -6.11
C LYS A 204 -5.76 16.32 -6.75
N LEU A 205 -6.75 15.60 -6.23
CA LEU A 205 -7.25 14.37 -6.85
C LEU A 205 -7.86 14.68 -8.22
N VAL A 206 -7.36 14.02 -9.26
CA VAL A 206 -7.77 14.19 -10.66
C VAL A 206 -8.65 13.04 -11.12
N ALA A 207 -8.25 11.81 -10.83
CA ALA A 207 -8.95 10.60 -11.26
C ALA A 207 -8.80 9.46 -10.25
N VAL A 208 -9.77 8.54 -10.23
CA VAL A 208 -9.69 7.28 -9.47
C VAL A 208 -10.04 6.13 -10.41
N SER A 209 -9.27 5.05 -10.33
CA SER A 209 -9.50 3.83 -11.11
C SER A 209 -10.70 3.05 -10.57
N LYS A 210 -11.09 1.99 -11.30
CA LYS A 210 -11.90 0.92 -10.70
C LYS A 210 -11.12 0.23 -9.58
N ILE A 211 -11.85 -0.31 -8.61
CA ILE A 211 -11.30 -1.13 -7.54
C ILE A 211 -10.85 -2.48 -8.12
N VAL A 212 -9.71 -2.99 -7.66
CA VAL A 212 -9.20 -4.33 -7.98
C VAL A 212 -8.88 -5.09 -6.70
N ALA A 213 -9.04 -6.41 -6.72
CA ALA A 213 -8.74 -7.25 -5.56
C ALA A 213 -8.07 -8.55 -5.99
N PHE A 214 -7.31 -9.15 -5.07
CA PHE A 214 -6.88 -10.54 -5.21
C PHE A 214 -8.09 -11.48 -5.10
N ALA A 215 -8.06 -12.61 -5.81
CA ALA A 215 -9.15 -13.60 -5.75
C ALA A 215 -9.43 -14.07 -4.32
N ASN A 216 -8.39 -14.12 -3.48
CA ASN A 216 -8.52 -14.23 -2.04
C ASN A 216 -7.65 -13.19 -1.34
N PRO A 217 -8.18 -12.03 -0.93
CA PRO A 217 -7.43 -11.03 -0.19
C PRO A 217 -6.93 -11.55 1.17
N ASN A 218 -7.62 -12.52 1.76
CA ASN A 218 -7.28 -13.06 3.07
C ASN A 218 -6.18 -14.14 3.02
N ALA A 219 -5.54 -14.31 1.85
CA ALA A 219 -4.47 -15.30 1.66
C ALA A 219 -3.29 -15.08 2.61
N SER A 220 -2.55 -16.16 2.89
CA SER A 220 -1.52 -16.15 3.92
C SER A 220 -0.11 -15.87 3.39
N ILE A 221 0.65 -15.02 4.10
CA ILE A 221 2.09 -14.75 3.86
C ILE A 221 2.90 -15.22 5.07
N PRO A 222 3.84 -16.19 4.92
CA PRO A 222 4.64 -16.68 6.04
C PRO A 222 5.87 -15.82 6.36
N THR A 223 6.23 -15.85 7.63
CA THR A 223 7.54 -15.51 8.20
C THR A 223 7.98 -16.62 9.17
N PHE A 224 9.26 -16.94 9.23
CA PHE A 224 9.75 -18.11 9.97
C PHE A 224 10.78 -17.69 11.01
N SER A 225 10.72 -18.31 12.20
CA SER A 225 11.62 -17.97 13.30
C SER A 225 11.90 -19.18 14.18
N THR A 226 13.05 -19.22 14.86
CA THR A 226 13.45 -20.32 15.75
C THR A 226 14.06 -19.84 17.05
N ARG A 227 13.61 -20.37 18.20
CA ARG A 227 14.35 -20.21 19.48
C ARG A 227 14.71 -21.53 20.15
N LYS A 228 13.85 -22.55 20.11
CA LYS A 228 14.06 -23.85 20.79
C LYS A 228 13.30 -24.98 20.09
N ASP A 229 12.06 -24.70 19.74
CA ASP A 229 11.28 -25.38 18.71
C ASP A 229 11.25 -24.47 17.46
N MET A 230 11.02 -25.05 16.28
CA MET A 230 10.86 -24.26 15.06
C MET A 230 9.45 -23.66 15.04
N THR A 231 9.32 -22.39 14.67
CA THR A 231 8.02 -21.71 14.59
C THR A 231 7.75 -21.21 13.19
N VAL A 232 6.52 -21.43 12.74
CA VAL A 232 6.00 -20.85 11.50
C VAL A 232 5.03 -19.76 11.89
N THR A 233 5.35 -18.51 11.56
CA THR A 233 4.46 -17.36 11.73
C THR A 233 3.88 -16.98 10.37
N TRP A 234 2.64 -16.53 10.28
CA TRP A 234 2.10 -16.02 9.01
C TRP A 234 0.98 -15.02 9.23
N THR A 235 0.78 -14.13 8.27
CA THR A 235 -0.32 -13.16 8.28
C THR A 235 -1.45 -13.66 7.41
N SER A 236 -2.71 -13.50 7.83
CA SER A 236 -3.90 -13.77 7.01
C SER A 236 -5.05 -12.80 7.33
N GLY A 237 -6.14 -12.87 6.57
CA GLY A 237 -7.38 -12.15 6.90
C GLY A 237 -8.39 -12.94 7.74
N TYR A 238 -8.04 -14.15 8.20
CA TYR A 238 -8.95 -15.04 8.93
C TYR A 238 -8.64 -15.03 10.44
N GLY A 239 -9.64 -14.70 11.26
CA GLY A 239 -9.51 -14.70 12.73
C GLY A 239 -9.88 -16.04 13.38
N ILE A 240 -9.80 -16.10 14.72
CA ILE A 240 -10.08 -17.33 15.50
C ILE A 240 -11.56 -17.73 15.59
N ASN A 241 -12.48 -16.84 15.21
CA ASN A 241 -13.93 -17.12 15.23
C ASN A 241 -14.37 -18.12 14.15
N GLU A 242 -13.42 -18.77 13.48
CA GLU A 242 -13.64 -19.78 12.44
C GLU A 242 -13.14 -21.19 12.81
N GLY A 243 -12.91 -21.47 14.10
CA GLY A 243 -12.28 -22.72 14.54
C GLY A 243 -13.20 -23.95 14.65
N GLY A 244 -12.68 -25.11 14.27
CA GLY A 244 -13.19 -26.38 14.78
C GLY A 244 -12.08 -27.44 14.98
N GLN A 245 -12.49 -28.66 15.33
CA GLN A 245 -11.71 -29.78 15.86
C GLN A 245 -10.30 -30.04 15.26
N GLN A 246 -9.30 -30.21 16.14
CA GLN A 246 -7.86 -30.33 15.86
C GLN A 246 -7.44 -31.68 15.28
N GLU A 247 -6.70 -31.66 14.17
CA GLU A 247 -5.91 -32.81 13.67
C GLU A 247 -4.44 -32.43 13.29
N ARG A 248 -4.02 -31.16 13.47
CA ARG A 248 -2.71 -30.62 13.01
C ARG A 248 -2.06 -29.73 14.08
N SER A 249 -0.77 -29.39 13.94
CA SER A 249 -0.11 -28.45 14.87
C SER A 249 -0.87 -27.12 14.90
N PRO A 250 -1.46 -26.72 16.04
CA PRO A 250 -2.28 -25.53 16.12
C PRO A 250 -1.43 -24.27 15.97
N ALA A 251 -2.09 -23.14 15.73
CA ALA A 251 -1.47 -21.83 15.78
C ALA A 251 -2.15 -20.93 16.81
N GLY A 252 -1.34 -20.24 17.63
CA GLY A 252 -1.82 -19.08 18.36
C GLY A 252 -2.05 -17.93 17.38
N THR A 253 -3.11 -17.15 17.56
CA THR A 253 -3.44 -16.02 16.69
C THR A 253 -3.44 -14.73 17.48
N LEU A 254 -2.74 -13.72 16.98
CA LEU A 254 -2.60 -12.40 17.57
C LEU A 254 -2.93 -11.33 16.52
N THR A 255 -3.32 -10.16 16.99
CA THR A 255 -3.47 -8.96 16.17
C THR A 255 -3.28 -7.73 17.07
N PHE A 256 -3.28 -6.54 16.47
CA PHE A 256 -3.29 -5.27 17.15
C PHE A 256 -4.19 -4.31 16.38
N ASP A 257 -4.77 -3.34 17.08
CA ASP A 257 -5.62 -2.31 16.47
C ASP A 257 -4.95 -0.93 16.52
N HIS A 258 -5.58 0.08 15.92
CA HIS A 258 -5.01 1.42 15.88
C HIS A 258 -4.77 1.98 17.29
N SER A 259 -5.58 1.56 18.28
CA SER A 259 -5.50 2.04 19.66
C SER A 259 -4.27 1.49 20.39
N SER A 260 -3.69 0.41 19.87
CA SER A 260 -2.44 -0.18 20.35
C SER A 260 -1.22 0.66 19.97
N MET A 261 -1.33 1.57 18.99
CA MET A 261 -0.22 2.42 18.54
C MET A 261 -0.04 3.65 19.44
N CYS A 262 1.20 3.97 19.82
CA CYS A 262 1.50 5.04 20.79
C CYS A 262 1.33 6.47 20.23
N GLY A 263 1.35 6.67 18.91
CA GLY A 263 1.16 7.99 18.29
C GLY A 263 1.29 8.01 16.77
N ALA A 264 1.23 9.20 16.19
CA ALA A 264 1.27 9.41 14.74
C ALA A 264 2.68 9.15 14.14
N PRO A 265 2.78 8.63 12.89
CA PRO A 265 1.68 8.35 11.97
C PRO A 265 0.98 7.01 12.22
N ALA A 266 1.54 6.12 13.06
CA ALA A 266 1.02 4.77 13.32
C ALA A 266 -0.43 4.74 13.83
N ARG A 267 -0.77 5.66 14.73
CA ARG A 267 -2.12 5.79 15.30
C ARG A 267 -3.10 6.57 14.40
N THR A 268 -2.60 7.25 13.36
CA THR A 268 -3.38 8.17 12.54
C THR A 268 -3.26 7.85 11.05
N VAL A 269 -2.64 8.71 10.24
CA VAL A 269 -2.66 8.62 8.77
C VAL A 269 -1.97 7.38 8.21
N GLY A 270 -1.00 6.82 8.95
CA GLY A 270 -0.25 5.62 8.56
C GLY A 270 -0.88 4.31 9.02
N TRP A 271 -2.01 4.37 9.74
CA TRP A 271 -2.70 3.17 10.19
C TRP A 271 -3.22 2.35 9.01
N ARG A 272 -2.96 1.05 9.07
CA ARG A 272 -3.55 0.04 8.19
C ARG A 272 -3.75 -1.24 8.98
N ASP A 273 -4.92 -1.86 8.84
CA ASP A 273 -5.26 -3.09 9.55
C ASP A 273 -4.26 -4.23 9.22
N PRO A 274 -3.60 -4.84 10.22
CA PRO A 274 -2.59 -5.88 10.01
C PRO A 274 -3.18 -7.27 9.72
N GLY A 275 -4.50 -7.43 9.76
CA GLY A 275 -5.16 -8.73 9.74
C GLY A 275 -4.87 -9.53 11.00
N PHE A 276 -4.56 -10.81 10.82
CA PHE A 276 -4.28 -11.74 11.90
C PHE A 276 -2.92 -12.41 11.68
N ILE A 277 -2.12 -12.45 12.74
CA ILE A 277 -0.79 -13.05 12.77
C ILE A 277 -0.88 -14.36 13.54
N HIS A 278 -0.59 -15.46 12.87
CA HIS A 278 -0.69 -16.81 13.41
C HIS A 278 0.69 -17.38 13.65
N THR A 279 0.93 -18.07 14.76
CA THR A 279 2.19 -18.75 15.06
C THR A 279 1.92 -20.20 15.44
N SER A 280 2.44 -21.13 14.65
CA SER A 280 2.43 -22.57 14.94
C SER A 280 3.80 -23.05 15.43
N PHE A 281 3.79 -24.01 16.34
CA PHE A 281 4.99 -24.59 16.94
C PHE A 281 5.23 -25.99 16.36
N LEU A 282 6.35 -26.18 15.69
CA LEU A 282 6.78 -27.46 15.15
C LEU A 282 7.77 -28.08 16.13
N LYS A 283 7.27 -29.06 16.89
CA LYS A 283 7.99 -29.72 17.99
C LYS A 283 8.54 -31.07 17.55
N GLU A 284 9.43 -31.64 18.37
CA GLU A 284 9.93 -33.02 18.21
C GLU A 284 10.59 -33.28 16.85
N LEU A 285 11.30 -32.27 16.33
CA LEU A 285 11.99 -32.38 15.06
C LEU A 285 13.28 -33.17 15.21
N TRP A 286 13.51 -34.08 14.27
CA TRP A 286 14.77 -34.80 14.14
C TRP A 286 15.82 -33.81 13.62
N PRO A 287 17.01 -33.70 14.24
CA PRO A 287 18.04 -32.77 13.79
C PRO A 287 18.46 -33.01 12.32
N ASN A 288 18.79 -31.94 11.60
CA ASN A 288 19.27 -31.97 10.21
C ASN A 288 18.33 -32.61 9.19
N THR A 289 17.03 -32.70 9.49
CA THR A 289 16.04 -33.39 8.66
C THR A 289 15.26 -32.37 7.83
N LEU A 290 15.00 -32.71 6.57
CA LEU A 290 14.17 -31.89 5.69
C LEU A 290 12.69 -32.11 6.02
N TYR A 291 11.98 -31.03 6.27
CA TYR A 291 10.54 -31.01 6.53
C TYR A 291 9.81 -30.18 5.48
N THR A 292 8.58 -30.60 5.17
CA THR A 292 7.66 -29.83 4.35
C THR A 292 6.51 -29.33 5.20
N TYR A 293 6.04 -28.12 4.96
CA TYR A 293 4.86 -27.57 5.64
C TYR A 293 3.92 -26.86 4.67
N LYS A 294 2.65 -26.76 5.07
CA LYS A 294 1.62 -25.96 4.38
C LYS A 294 0.89 -25.13 5.41
N LEU A 295 0.61 -23.90 5.04
CA LEU A 295 -0.34 -23.07 5.77
C LEU A 295 -1.75 -23.48 5.35
N GLY A 296 -2.70 -23.39 6.26
CA GLY A 296 -4.10 -23.59 5.92
C GLY A 296 -5.04 -23.08 6.99
N HIS A 297 -6.23 -22.70 6.55
CA HIS A 297 -7.34 -22.31 7.42
C HIS A 297 -8.49 -23.28 7.20
N ARG A 298 -9.16 -23.61 8.31
CA ARG A 298 -10.39 -24.38 8.27
C ARG A 298 -11.53 -23.44 8.60
N PHE A 299 -12.56 -23.48 7.78
CA PHE A 299 -13.79 -22.71 8.00
C PHE A 299 -14.77 -23.48 8.89
N LEU A 300 -15.73 -22.78 9.50
CA LEU A 300 -16.79 -23.37 10.33
C LEU A 300 -17.64 -24.40 9.57
N ASN A 301 -17.78 -24.23 8.26
CA ASN A 301 -18.49 -25.16 7.38
C ASN A 301 -17.70 -26.47 7.09
N GLY A 302 -16.52 -26.64 7.70
CA GLY A 302 -15.66 -27.82 7.55
C GLY A 302 -14.76 -27.79 6.31
N THR A 303 -14.86 -26.79 5.45
CA THR A 303 -13.98 -26.64 4.28
C THR A 303 -12.60 -26.12 4.69
N TYR A 304 -11.59 -26.44 3.88
CA TYR A 304 -10.21 -26.00 4.09
C TYR A 304 -9.73 -25.18 2.92
N ILE A 305 -8.97 -24.14 3.20
CA ILE A 305 -8.08 -23.50 2.23
C ILE A 305 -6.64 -23.88 2.56
N TRP A 306 -5.92 -24.32 1.53
CA TRP A 306 -4.50 -24.67 1.59
C TRP A 306 -3.71 -23.72 0.72
N TYR A 307 -2.53 -23.33 1.18
CA TYR A 307 -1.59 -22.52 0.42
C TYR A 307 -0.44 -23.37 -0.16
N GLN A 308 0.53 -22.70 -0.78
CA GLN A 308 1.71 -23.34 -1.32
C GLN A 308 2.48 -24.14 -0.27
N MET A 309 3.19 -25.16 -0.74
CA MET A 309 4.04 -25.99 0.11
C MET A 309 5.40 -25.33 0.24
N TYR A 310 5.91 -25.29 1.47
CA TYR A 310 7.24 -24.80 1.81
C TYR A 310 8.09 -25.92 2.39
N GLN A 311 9.39 -25.71 2.44
CA GLN A 311 10.34 -26.67 2.99
C GLN A 311 11.38 -25.96 3.85
N PHE A 312 11.82 -26.63 4.91
CA PHE A 312 12.94 -26.17 5.73
C PHE A 312 13.74 -27.36 6.24
N LYS A 313 15.01 -27.14 6.58
CA LYS A 313 15.84 -28.12 7.27
C LYS A 313 15.86 -27.79 8.76
N SER A 314 15.53 -28.76 9.61
CA SER A 314 15.61 -28.57 11.06
C SER A 314 17.05 -28.36 11.51
N SER A 315 17.22 -27.55 12.57
CA SER A 315 18.54 -27.18 13.09
C SER A 315 19.34 -28.41 13.56
N PRO A 316 20.69 -28.32 13.53
CA PRO A 316 21.56 -29.26 14.22
C PRO A 316 21.23 -29.36 15.72
N TYR A 317 21.58 -30.47 16.36
CA TYR A 317 21.52 -30.53 17.82
C TYR A 317 22.63 -29.64 18.43
N PRO A 318 22.40 -29.03 19.61
CA PRO A 318 23.41 -28.20 20.27
C PRO A 318 24.73 -28.96 20.52
N GLY A 319 25.84 -28.45 19.97
CA GLY A 319 27.16 -29.09 20.07
C GLY A 319 27.49 -30.08 18.93
N GLN A 320 26.63 -30.21 17.92
CA GLN A 320 26.93 -31.01 16.73
C GLN A 320 28.14 -30.47 15.96
N LYS A 321 29.07 -31.37 15.64
CA LYS A 321 30.22 -31.06 14.77
C LYS A 321 29.79 -31.17 13.30
N SER A 322 29.38 -30.05 12.71
CA SER A 322 29.06 -29.91 11.29
C SER A 322 29.39 -28.49 10.81
N LEU A 323 29.53 -28.29 9.50
CA LEU A 323 29.56 -26.94 8.94
C LEU A 323 28.21 -26.25 9.23
N GLN A 324 28.27 -25.03 9.76
CA GLN A 324 27.11 -24.21 10.11
C GLN A 324 27.41 -22.78 9.66
N ARG A 325 26.48 -22.16 8.92
CA ARG A 325 26.68 -20.88 8.24
C ARG A 325 25.61 -19.89 8.68
N VAL A 326 26.06 -18.82 9.32
CA VAL A 326 25.22 -17.80 9.93
C VAL A 326 25.44 -16.48 9.20
N VAL A 327 24.34 -15.82 8.83
CA VAL A 327 24.40 -14.46 8.27
C VAL A 327 23.82 -13.46 9.27
N ILE A 328 24.49 -12.32 9.44
CA ILE A 328 24.11 -11.28 10.40
C ILE A 328 24.21 -9.90 9.74
N PHE A 329 23.16 -9.09 9.84
CA PHE A 329 23.14 -7.70 9.38
C PHE A 329 22.06 -6.90 10.13
N GLY A 330 22.16 -5.57 10.15
CA GLY A 330 21.10 -4.66 10.61
C GLY A 330 20.60 -3.78 9.47
N ASP A 331 19.57 -2.98 9.73
CA ASP A 331 19.30 -1.76 8.95
C ASP A 331 18.96 -2.01 7.46
N MET A 332 18.45 -3.19 7.13
CA MET A 332 18.16 -3.56 5.73
C MET A 332 17.02 -2.74 5.13
N GLY A 333 15.98 -2.45 5.91
CA GLY A 333 14.77 -1.78 5.41
C GLY A 333 14.04 -2.58 4.33
N LYS A 334 13.30 -1.87 3.49
CA LYS A 334 12.56 -2.40 2.33
C LYS A 334 12.75 -1.52 1.10
N ASP A 335 12.41 -2.03 -0.07
CA ASP A 335 12.37 -1.22 -1.30
C ASP A 335 11.49 -1.88 -2.38
N GLU A 336 10.88 -1.05 -3.23
CA GLU A 336 9.90 -1.47 -4.23
C GLU A 336 10.58 -2.06 -5.48
N ALA A 337 10.25 -3.32 -5.81
CA ALA A 337 10.85 -4.01 -6.96
C ALA A 337 10.45 -3.42 -8.32
N ASP A 338 9.36 -2.66 -8.38
CA ASP A 338 8.90 -1.95 -9.59
C ASP A 338 9.42 -0.50 -9.67
N GLY A 339 10.26 -0.09 -8.73
CA GLY A 339 10.84 1.24 -8.67
C GLY A 339 9.88 2.35 -8.21
N SER A 340 8.71 1.98 -7.67
CA SER A 340 7.79 2.95 -7.06
C SER A 340 8.43 3.71 -5.90
N ASN A 341 7.91 4.90 -5.65
CA ASN A 341 8.19 5.64 -4.43
C ASN A 341 7.25 5.26 -3.29
N GLU A 342 7.64 5.56 -2.06
CA GLU A 342 6.84 5.28 -0.87
C GLU A 342 7.33 6.10 0.33
N TYR A 343 6.62 6.04 1.46
CA TYR A 343 7.09 6.65 2.70
C TYR A 343 8.38 5.99 3.18
N ASN A 344 9.25 6.77 3.83
CA ASN A 344 10.50 6.28 4.41
C ASN A 344 11.39 5.52 3.42
N GLN A 345 11.43 5.93 2.15
CA GLN A 345 12.24 5.29 1.12
C GLN A 345 13.68 5.81 1.13
N PHE A 346 14.49 5.35 2.08
CA PHE A 346 15.89 5.75 2.22
C PHE A 346 16.84 4.55 2.37
N GLN A 347 16.41 3.35 1.96
CA GLN A 347 17.20 2.11 2.08
C GLN A 347 17.58 1.51 0.71
N PRO A 348 18.39 2.21 -0.12
CA PRO A 348 18.71 1.76 -1.49
C PRO A 348 19.47 0.43 -1.54
N GLY A 349 20.10 0.02 -0.44
CA GLY A 349 20.78 -1.27 -0.31
C GLY A 349 19.86 -2.48 -0.06
N SER A 350 18.60 -2.23 0.33
CA SER A 350 17.67 -3.27 0.81
C SER A 350 17.50 -4.44 -0.17
N ARG A 351 17.24 -4.09 -1.43
CA ARG A 351 17.04 -5.04 -2.53
C ARG A 351 18.30 -5.81 -2.88
N ASN A 352 19.45 -5.15 -2.85
CA ASN A 352 20.74 -5.81 -3.12
C ASN A 352 21.06 -6.83 -2.04
N THR A 353 20.94 -6.47 -0.77
CA THR A 353 21.13 -7.40 0.35
C THR A 353 20.18 -8.58 0.25
N THR A 354 18.88 -8.33 0.06
CA THR A 354 17.87 -9.39 -0.11
C THR A 354 18.23 -10.34 -1.26
N ASN A 355 18.63 -9.79 -2.42
CA ASN A 355 19.01 -10.59 -3.59
C ASN A 355 20.24 -11.47 -3.33
N GLN A 356 21.26 -10.95 -2.65
CA GLN A 356 22.46 -11.74 -2.33
C GLN A 356 22.15 -12.90 -1.38
N LEU A 357 21.31 -12.66 -0.37
CA LEU A 357 20.85 -13.71 0.55
C LEU A 357 20.07 -14.80 -0.18
N ILE A 358 19.18 -14.43 -1.10
CA ILE A 358 18.42 -15.39 -1.92
C ILE A 358 19.37 -16.20 -2.81
N ASN A 359 20.33 -15.54 -3.47
CA ASN A 359 21.27 -16.20 -4.36
C ASN A 359 22.18 -17.21 -3.63
N ASP A 360 22.54 -16.91 -2.38
CA ASP A 360 23.38 -17.78 -1.56
C ASP A 360 22.59 -18.62 -0.55
N LEU A 361 21.25 -18.69 -0.64
CA LEU A 361 20.39 -19.27 0.39
C LEU A 361 20.71 -20.74 0.71
N LYS A 362 21.13 -21.53 -0.29
CA LYS A 362 21.60 -22.92 -0.10
C LYS A 362 22.81 -23.03 0.83
N ASN A 363 23.53 -21.92 1.00
CA ASN A 363 24.70 -21.79 1.85
C ASN A 363 24.44 -21.06 3.16
N ILE A 364 23.18 -20.77 3.49
CA ILE A 364 22.79 -20.07 4.70
C ILE A 364 21.93 -21.02 5.53
N ASP A 365 22.31 -21.24 6.79
CA ASP A 365 21.55 -22.11 7.69
C ASP A 365 20.62 -21.31 8.62
N ILE A 366 20.97 -20.03 8.89
CA ILE A 366 20.19 -19.11 9.73
C ILE A 366 20.59 -17.64 9.46
N VAL A 367 19.62 -16.73 9.58
CA VAL A 367 19.81 -15.28 9.43
C VAL A 367 19.47 -14.56 10.74
N PHE A 368 20.29 -13.58 11.12
CA PHE A 368 20.00 -12.62 12.19
C PHE A 368 19.94 -11.21 11.60
N HIS A 369 18.76 -10.60 11.65
CA HIS A 369 18.54 -9.20 11.34
C HIS A 369 18.46 -8.41 12.65
N ILE A 370 19.54 -7.72 12.99
CA ILE A 370 19.81 -7.18 14.33
C ILE A 370 19.26 -5.76 14.55
N GLY A 371 17.99 -5.54 14.18
CA GLY A 371 17.29 -4.26 14.39
C GLY A 371 17.13 -3.44 13.12
N ASP A 372 16.30 -2.41 13.21
CA ASP A 372 15.97 -1.49 12.12
C ASP A 372 15.50 -2.27 10.88
N ILE A 373 14.28 -2.80 11.03
CA ILE A 373 13.78 -3.90 10.22
C ILE A 373 13.32 -3.39 8.86
N CYS A 374 12.26 -2.60 8.86
CA CYS A 374 11.60 -2.14 7.63
C CYS A 374 11.48 -0.62 7.54
N TYR A 375 11.86 0.12 8.58
CA TYR A 375 11.68 1.58 8.67
C TYR A 375 10.24 2.05 8.37
N ALA A 376 9.23 1.23 8.67
CA ALA A 376 7.83 1.61 8.51
C ALA A 376 7.52 2.91 9.25
N ASN A 377 8.11 3.10 10.43
CA ASN A 377 8.00 4.30 11.27
C ASN A 377 6.56 4.81 11.43
N GLY A 378 5.60 3.87 11.45
CA GLY A 378 4.17 4.13 11.58
C GLY A 378 3.36 4.15 10.29
N TYR A 379 3.96 3.98 9.10
CA TYR A 379 3.22 3.64 7.88
C TYR A 379 3.09 2.11 7.79
N ILE A 380 2.03 1.59 8.43
CA ILE A 380 1.92 0.17 8.83
C ILE A 380 1.90 -0.81 7.64
N SER A 381 1.47 -0.37 6.46
CA SER A 381 1.48 -1.20 5.23
C SER A 381 2.86 -1.79 4.90
N GLN A 382 3.93 -1.11 5.29
CA GLN A 382 5.30 -1.50 4.95
C GLN A 382 5.77 -2.76 5.70
N TRP A 383 5.07 -3.18 6.76
CA TRP A 383 5.34 -4.46 7.40
C TRP A 383 4.96 -5.65 6.50
N ASP A 384 3.82 -5.62 5.82
CA ASP A 384 3.46 -6.66 4.85
C ASP A 384 4.42 -6.66 3.65
N GLN A 385 4.83 -5.47 3.20
CA GLN A 385 5.85 -5.30 2.16
C GLN A 385 7.17 -5.98 2.55
N PHE A 386 7.67 -5.71 3.76
CA PHE A 386 8.90 -6.31 4.25
C PHE A 386 8.79 -7.83 4.40
N THR A 387 7.70 -8.35 4.99
CA THR A 387 7.51 -9.80 5.12
C THR A 387 7.41 -10.49 3.75
N SER A 388 6.80 -9.84 2.77
CA SER A 388 6.75 -10.30 1.38
C SER A 388 8.11 -10.21 0.66
N GLN A 389 8.96 -9.25 1.03
CA GLN A 389 10.33 -9.10 0.50
C GLN A 389 11.23 -10.23 1.00
N ILE A 390 11.17 -10.56 2.30
CA ILE A 390 12.02 -11.60 2.90
C ILE A 390 11.44 -13.01 2.80
N GLU A 391 10.18 -13.19 2.38
CA GLU A 391 9.51 -14.50 2.24
C GLU A 391 10.40 -15.59 1.59
N PRO A 392 11.15 -15.34 0.49
CA PRO A 392 11.98 -16.39 -0.11
C PRO A 392 13.10 -16.90 0.80
N ILE A 393 13.56 -16.08 1.75
CA ILE A 393 14.58 -16.43 2.75
C ILE A 393 13.87 -17.02 3.96
N ALA A 394 12.99 -16.23 4.57
CA ALA A 394 12.36 -16.55 5.83
C ALA A 394 11.52 -17.83 5.71
N SER A 395 10.77 -18.08 4.64
CA SER A 395 9.99 -19.33 4.54
C SER A 395 10.83 -20.62 4.51
N THR A 396 12.15 -20.52 4.32
CA THR A 396 13.07 -21.67 4.17
C THR A 396 14.06 -21.81 5.32
N VAL A 397 14.63 -20.70 5.79
CA VAL A 397 15.62 -20.68 6.88
C VAL A 397 15.16 -19.77 8.01
N PRO A 398 15.54 -20.04 9.26
CA PRO A 398 15.16 -19.18 10.39
C PRO A 398 15.63 -17.74 10.18
N TYR A 399 14.70 -16.80 10.34
CA TYR A 399 14.97 -15.36 10.28
C TYR A 399 14.77 -14.75 11.67
N MET A 400 15.88 -14.49 12.35
CA MET A 400 15.90 -14.02 13.73
C MET A 400 15.97 -12.51 13.78
N LEU A 401 15.10 -11.88 14.56
CA LEU A 401 15.00 -10.43 14.66
C LEU A 401 15.49 -9.94 16.02
N ALA A 402 16.19 -8.80 16.03
CA ALA A 402 16.30 -7.93 17.20
C ALA A 402 15.47 -6.65 16.98
N SER A 403 15.13 -5.95 18.05
CA SER A 403 14.45 -4.66 17.99
C SER A 403 15.48 -3.54 17.94
N GLY A 404 15.38 -2.66 16.94
CA GLY A 404 16.12 -1.40 16.87
C GLY A 404 15.29 -0.22 17.39
N ASN A 405 15.79 0.99 17.15
CA ASN A 405 15.12 2.23 17.54
C ASN A 405 13.89 2.52 16.68
N HIS A 406 13.93 2.18 15.40
CA HIS A 406 12.79 2.36 14.49
C HIS A 406 11.60 1.44 14.82
N GLU A 407 11.84 0.35 15.55
CA GLU A 407 10.78 -0.54 16.05
C GLU A 407 10.18 -0.06 17.37
N ARG A 408 10.97 0.60 18.25
CA ARG A 408 10.61 0.76 19.66
C ARG A 408 10.48 2.20 20.17
N ASP A 409 11.23 3.14 19.62
CA ASP A 409 11.40 4.43 20.30
C ASP A 409 10.21 5.37 20.13
N TRP A 410 9.60 5.70 21.26
CA TRP A 410 8.54 6.70 21.36
C TRP A 410 8.57 7.37 22.76
N PRO A 411 8.54 8.71 22.87
CA PRO A 411 8.55 9.41 24.14
C PRO A 411 7.47 8.90 25.12
N GLY A 412 7.83 8.78 26.40
CA GLY A 412 6.87 8.37 27.45
C GLY A 412 6.47 6.89 27.44
N THR A 413 7.15 6.02 26.67
CA THR A 413 6.81 4.58 26.58
C THR A 413 7.78 3.65 27.30
N GLY A 414 8.74 4.18 28.07
CA GLY A 414 9.72 3.38 28.81
C GLY A 414 10.86 2.78 27.97
N HIS A 415 11.15 3.37 26.80
CA HIS A 415 12.37 3.06 26.04
C HIS A 415 13.60 3.75 26.69
N PHE A 416 14.78 3.13 26.60
CA PHE A 416 15.98 3.56 27.33
C PHE A 416 16.85 4.59 26.58
N MET A 417 16.45 5.13 25.42
CA MET A 417 17.34 6.02 24.66
C MET A 417 17.88 7.16 25.53
N GLY A 418 19.17 7.05 25.86
CA GLY A 418 19.94 8.12 26.45
C GLY A 418 19.92 9.25 25.43
N ILE A 419 19.40 10.40 25.84
CA ILE A 419 19.58 11.63 25.09
C ILE A 419 21.10 11.76 24.92
N TRP A 420 21.61 11.63 23.69
CA TRP A 420 22.94 12.10 23.36
C TRP A 420 22.90 13.63 23.43
N ILE A 421 22.87 14.16 24.65
CA ILE A 421 23.31 15.53 24.89
C ILE A 421 24.80 15.45 24.57
N GLN A 422 25.23 16.07 23.47
CA GLN A 422 26.62 16.53 23.40
C GLN A 422 26.81 17.40 24.62
N VAL A 423 27.41 16.85 25.67
CA VAL A 423 27.97 17.64 26.76
C VAL A 423 29.18 18.32 26.14
N GLU A 424 28.96 19.42 25.43
CA GLU A 424 30.02 20.37 25.17
C GLU A 424 30.44 20.94 26.54
N ASN A 425 31.69 20.62 26.92
CA ASN A 425 32.47 21.22 27.98
C ASN A 425 31.93 21.07 29.41
N VAL A 426 32.37 20.00 30.07
CA VAL A 426 32.78 20.09 31.48
C VAL A 426 34.25 19.70 31.53
N GLU A 427 35.13 20.71 31.58
CA GLU A 427 36.53 20.52 31.96
C GLU A 427 36.59 20.00 33.41
N PHE A 428 37.56 19.11 33.67
CA PHE A 428 37.83 18.49 34.97
C PHE A 428 38.33 19.46 36.03
#